data_AF-A0A517M826-F1
#
_entry.id   AF-A0A517M826-F1
#
_cell.length_a   1.000
_cell.length_b   1.000
_cell.length_c   1.000
_cell.angle_alpha   90.00
_cell.angle_beta   90.00
_cell.angle_gamma   90.00
#
_symmetry.space_group_name_H-M   'P 1'
#
loop_
_entity.id
_entity.type
_entity.pdbx_description
1 polymer ?
#
loop_
_entity_poly.entity_id
_entity_poly.type
_entity_poly.pdbx_seq_one_letter_code
_entity_poly.pdbx_strand_id
1 'polypeptide(L)'
;MNIKSTINIFLTAMLLLVMGCGSSMQDDMMVRAKALAEARRADREKEAAEAEQQKKEAAEKETADAEPAKAEVKVAKATPPAAPPKPAIKKTDPVKPQIAKPAPPVAAAAPTPSQDAPSVTMVAASETVSLSAGTPAGLAIPPIPGLMPANAAPGSADDFPAMDFGNDGVASSTTPSFAPAAPDPTGDTPIPPTADVKDASDKLRELFSEQMAAAKTAADRVALGRLLIVQADSLSNDPAALYATLQAARTIGCSAGNLPLAQEADVKIRQVFAVDPEQMQLDMIRRFAGTAYTPHRYVDVNGFGTMATSVLTGAIEKDDYKVASLCCNLIGRMVRLGDQSLTPQASEQLEKYLKIAHNKYKSSVLSMEVLQANPADPEAAAVVGMYFCFVRGNWDEGIRLLRLASDEKLSKAAITDSTATANETPTAMVHAGDAWWAASEHAKDPLLEYFGRGRALHWYRQALPQLGETLDRLRVTGRLKGYSESLDGSLVESIMRVAGSNAPTVDFYTEK
;
A
#
# COMPACT_ATOMS: atom_id res chain seq x y z
N MET A 1 -20.90 -7.35 31.76
CA MET A 1 -20.08 -7.11 32.98
C MET A 1 -19.98 -5.62 33.21
N ASN A 2 -20.28 -5.16 34.42
CA ASN A 2 -20.50 -3.75 34.72
C ASN A 2 -19.15 -3.02 34.89
N ILE A 3 -18.95 -1.87 34.21
CA ILE A 3 -17.66 -1.13 34.12
C ILE A 3 -17.05 -0.81 35.49
N LYS A 4 -17.90 -0.59 36.50
CA LYS A 4 -17.47 -0.36 37.89
C LYS A 4 -16.77 -1.58 38.51
N SER A 5 -17.16 -2.79 38.11
CA SER A 5 -16.54 -4.03 38.60
C SER A 5 -15.15 -4.24 38.01
N THR A 6 -14.97 -3.88 36.74
CA THR A 6 -13.66 -3.98 36.06
C THR A 6 -12.66 -2.96 36.62
N ILE A 7 -13.13 -1.75 36.95
CA ILE A 7 -12.31 -0.71 37.58
C ILE A 7 -11.91 -1.09 39.01
N ASN A 8 -12.83 -1.66 39.80
CA ASN A 8 -12.49 -2.12 41.16
C ASN A 8 -11.50 -3.29 41.16
N ILE A 9 -11.58 -4.20 40.19
CA ILE A 9 -10.63 -5.32 40.04
C ILE A 9 -9.25 -4.80 39.62
N PHE A 10 -9.20 -3.80 38.74
CA PHE A 10 -7.94 -3.18 38.34
C PHE A 10 -7.29 -2.39 39.49
N LEU A 11 -8.08 -1.64 40.26
CA LEU A 11 -7.56 -0.90 41.42
C LEU A 11 -7.09 -1.83 42.53
N THR A 12 -7.78 -2.95 42.78
CA THR A 12 -7.33 -3.94 43.79
C THR A 12 -6.11 -4.73 43.34
N ALA A 13 -5.99 -5.08 42.06
CA ALA A 13 -4.79 -5.71 41.50
C ALA A 13 -3.57 -4.78 41.53
N MET A 14 -3.78 -3.49 41.26
CA MET A 14 -2.72 -2.48 41.34
C MET A 14 -2.29 -2.22 42.79
N LEU A 15 -3.23 -2.21 43.75
CA LEU A 15 -2.92 -2.06 45.17
C LEU A 15 -2.12 -3.26 45.73
N LEU A 16 -2.38 -4.48 45.24
CA LEU A 16 -1.65 -5.69 45.63
C LEU A 16 -0.23 -5.77 45.04
N LEU A 17 -0.01 -5.20 43.85
CA LEU A 17 1.32 -5.07 43.23
C LEU A 17 2.23 -4.07 43.97
N VAL A 18 1.63 -3.04 44.58
CA VAL A 18 2.40 -2.02 45.31
C VAL A 18 2.89 -2.55 46.66
N MET A 19 2.18 -3.45 47.35
CA MET A 19 2.59 -3.97 48.67
C MET A 19 3.81 -4.91 48.67
N GLY A 20 4.34 -5.29 47.50
CA GLY A 20 5.49 -6.19 47.37
C GLY A 20 6.84 -5.52 47.04
N CYS A 21 6.87 -4.21 46.77
CA CYS A 21 8.10 -3.49 46.43
C CYS A 21 8.66 -2.77 47.66
N GLY A 22 9.97 -2.92 47.92
CA GLY A 22 10.66 -2.26 49.04
C GLY A 22 10.47 -0.74 49.03
N SER A 23 10.47 -0.13 50.22
CA SER A 23 10.09 1.27 50.46
C SER A 23 10.80 2.28 49.54
N SER A 24 12.05 2.05 49.16
CA SER A 24 12.78 2.98 48.28
C SER A 24 12.25 3.00 46.83
N MET A 25 11.66 1.90 46.35
CA MET A 25 11.13 1.79 45.00
C MET A 25 9.70 2.36 44.91
N GLN A 26 8.96 2.34 46.02
CA GLN A 26 7.68 3.03 46.15
C GLN A 26 7.86 4.55 46.14
N ASP A 27 8.88 5.08 46.82
CA ASP A 27 9.17 6.52 46.86
C ASP A 27 9.57 7.06 45.48
N ASP A 28 10.45 6.35 44.74
CA ASP A 28 10.84 6.76 43.38
C ASP A 28 9.65 6.71 42.40
N MET A 29 8.77 5.70 42.53
CA MET A 29 7.55 5.62 41.72
C MET A 29 6.57 6.76 42.03
N MET A 30 6.39 7.13 43.30
CA MET A 30 5.51 8.24 43.69
C MET A 30 6.05 9.60 43.21
N VAL A 31 7.38 9.81 43.24
CA VAL A 31 8.01 11.02 42.71
C VAL A 31 7.83 11.11 41.20
N ARG A 32 8.04 10.01 40.46
CA ARG A 32 7.82 9.98 39.00
C ARG A 32 6.35 10.15 38.62
N ALA A 33 5.43 9.55 39.36
CA ALA A 33 4.00 9.72 39.14
C ALA A 33 3.54 11.17 39.38
N LYS A 34 4.08 11.83 40.41
CA LYS A 34 3.81 13.24 40.69
C LYS A 34 4.38 14.15 39.61
N ALA A 35 5.62 13.93 39.16
CA ALA A 35 6.22 14.69 38.07
C ALA A 35 5.43 14.56 36.76
N LEU A 36 4.94 13.36 36.44
CA LEU A 36 4.15 13.11 35.23
C LEU A 36 2.74 13.72 35.31
N ALA A 37 2.17 13.80 36.52
CA ALA A 37 0.90 14.49 36.75
C ALA A 37 1.04 16.02 36.66
N GLU A 38 2.17 16.58 37.11
CA GLU A 38 2.48 18.02 37.00
C GLU A 38 2.75 18.42 35.54
N ALA A 39 3.51 17.62 34.78
CA ALA A 39 3.72 17.84 33.34
C ALA A 39 2.38 17.87 32.57
N ARG A 40 1.49 16.90 32.82
CA ARG A 40 0.15 16.86 32.21
C ARG A 40 -0.80 17.99 32.64
N ARG A 41 -0.50 18.69 33.74
CA ARG A 41 -1.25 19.89 34.13
C ARG A 41 -0.72 21.10 33.37
N ALA A 42 0.60 21.25 33.27
CA ALA A 42 1.23 22.30 32.48
C ALA A 42 0.83 22.24 31.00
N ASP A 43 0.75 21.04 30.41
CA ASP A 43 0.32 20.88 29.01
C ASP A 43 -1.16 21.27 28.83
N ARG A 44 -2.03 20.92 29.78
CA ARG A 44 -3.45 21.32 29.75
C ARG A 44 -3.65 22.82 29.96
N GLU A 45 -2.81 23.45 30.77
CA GLU A 45 -2.81 24.90 30.96
C GLU A 45 -2.34 25.63 29.70
N LYS A 46 -1.34 25.08 28.98
CA LYS A 46 -0.92 25.61 27.67
C LYS A 46 -2.00 25.46 26.60
N GLU A 47 -2.62 24.29 26.49
CA GLU A 47 -3.73 24.06 25.55
C GLU A 47 -4.92 24.98 25.85
N ALA A 48 -5.22 25.23 27.14
CA ALA A 48 -6.27 26.16 27.54
C ALA A 48 -5.92 27.62 27.19
N ALA A 49 -4.67 28.03 27.36
CA ALA A 49 -4.20 29.37 26.99
C ALA A 49 -4.22 29.59 25.47
N GLU A 50 -3.79 28.61 24.68
CA GLU A 50 -3.86 28.63 23.22
C GLU A 50 -5.31 28.70 22.72
N ALA A 51 -6.22 27.95 23.35
CA ALA A 51 -7.65 28.02 23.02
C ALA A 51 -8.29 29.38 23.39
N GLU A 52 -7.85 30.02 24.47
CA GLU A 52 -8.31 31.36 24.84
C GLU A 52 -7.77 32.43 23.89
N GLN A 53 -6.52 32.29 23.43
CA GLN A 53 -5.91 33.19 22.46
C GLN A 53 -6.58 33.08 21.08
N GLN A 54 -6.87 31.86 20.62
CA GLN A 54 -7.65 31.63 19.40
C GLN A 54 -9.07 32.21 19.47
N LYS A 55 -9.70 32.18 20.66
CA LYS A 55 -11.01 32.83 20.87
C LYS A 55 -10.93 34.36 20.83
N LYS A 56 -9.85 34.96 21.35
CA LYS A 56 -9.63 36.41 21.27
C LYS A 56 -9.37 36.87 19.84
N GLU A 57 -8.56 36.13 19.09
CA GLU A 57 -8.29 36.40 17.67
C GLU A 57 -9.54 36.23 16.79
N ALA A 58 -10.41 35.26 17.11
CA ALA A 58 -11.70 35.08 16.45
C ALA A 58 -12.67 36.24 16.76
N ALA A 59 -12.73 36.70 18.01
CA ALA A 59 -13.57 37.84 18.39
C ALA A 59 -13.08 39.17 17.79
N GLU A 60 -11.75 39.36 17.66
CA GLU A 60 -11.16 40.56 17.07
C GLU A 60 -11.42 40.62 15.56
N LYS A 61 -11.40 39.47 14.86
CA LYS A 61 -11.84 39.35 13.47
C LYS A 61 -13.33 39.64 13.30
N GLU A 62 -14.17 39.18 14.22
CA GLU A 62 -15.62 39.41 14.17
C GLU A 62 -15.98 40.88 14.43
N THR A 63 -15.17 41.62 15.19
CA THR A 63 -15.30 43.08 15.35
C THR A 63 -14.73 43.90 14.20
N ALA A 64 -13.80 43.35 13.40
CA ALA A 64 -13.21 44.03 12.25
C ALA A 64 -14.11 44.00 11.00
N ASP A 65 -14.98 43.00 10.85
CA ASP A 65 -15.91 42.87 9.72
C ASP A 65 -17.25 43.63 9.91
N ALA A 66 -17.44 44.34 11.03
CA ALA A 66 -18.68 45.04 11.37
C ALA A 66 -18.72 46.55 11.03
N GLU A 67 -17.73 47.09 10.31
CA GLU A 67 -17.76 48.49 9.85
C GLU A 67 -17.32 48.57 8.38
N PRO A 68 -18.25 48.85 7.44
CA PRO A 68 -18.45 50.25 7.06
C PRO A 68 -19.89 50.62 6.62
N ALA A 69 -20.13 51.94 6.50
CA ALA A 69 -21.30 52.67 5.96
C ALA A 69 -22.34 53.12 7.02
N LYS A 70 -22.66 54.41 7.23
CA LYS A 70 -22.61 55.60 6.37
C LYS A 70 -22.81 56.87 7.21
N ALA A 71 -22.24 57.97 6.74
CA ALA A 71 -22.49 59.32 7.21
C ALA A 71 -23.97 59.76 7.04
N GLU A 72 -24.44 60.47 8.07
CA GLU A 72 -25.54 61.44 8.23
C GLU A 72 -26.64 61.56 7.14
N VAL A 73 -27.92 61.48 7.54
CA VAL A 73 -28.89 62.61 7.59
C VAL A 73 -30.09 62.26 8.52
N LYS A 74 -30.55 63.30 9.21
CA LYS A 74 -31.52 63.48 10.31
C LYS A 74 -32.99 63.00 10.13
N VAL A 75 -33.54 62.54 11.28
CA VAL A 75 -34.83 62.88 11.95
C VAL A 75 -36.08 61.99 11.79
N ALA A 76 -36.62 61.66 12.99
CA ALA A 76 -38.01 61.36 13.40
C ALA A 76 -38.51 59.90 13.57
N LYS A 77 -38.44 59.45 14.85
CA LYS A 77 -39.54 58.99 15.73
C LYS A 77 -40.46 57.83 15.28
N ALA A 78 -40.35 56.69 15.98
CA ALA A 78 -41.40 56.01 16.78
C ALA A 78 -41.25 54.47 16.82
N THR A 79 -41.45 53.91 18.00
CA THR A 79 -41.36 52.50 18.44
C THR A 79 -42.66 51.70 18.12
N PRO A 80 -42.76 50.41 18.52
CA PRO A 80 -42.68 49.12 17.79
C PRO A 80 -44.10 48.55 17.49
N PRO A 81 -44.46 47.23 17.35
CA PRO A 81 -43.73 45.95 17.38
C PRO A 81 -44.22 44.87 16.36
N ALA A 82 -43.77 43.62 16.58
CA ALA A 82 -44.47 42.34 16.36
C ALA A 82 -44.06 41.45 15.15
N ALA A 83 -43.54 40.26 15.50
CA ALA A 83 -43.47 39.04 14.69
C ALA A 83 -44.81 38.27 14.76
N PRO A 84 -44.96 37.05 14.18
CA PRO A 84 -44.64 36.47 12.86
C PRO A 84 -45.97 36.04 12.14
N PRO A 85 -46.04 35.34 10.97
CA PRO A 85 -45.79 33.87 10.88
C PRO A 85 -45.34 33.33 9.48
N LYS A 86 -44.90 32.06 9.44
CA LYS A 86 -44.86 31.16 8.24
C LYS A 86 -46.29 30.58 7.99
N PRO A 87 -46.60 29.67 7.03
CA PRO A 87 -46.04 29.30 5.70
C PRO A 87 -47.14 29.18 4.58
N ALA A 88 -46.80 28.90 3.31
CA ALA A 88 -47.62 28.05 2.42
C ALA A 88 -46.96 27.73 1.06
N ILE A 89 -47.11 26.46 0.66
CA ILE A 89 -46.73 25.80 -0.60
C ILE A 89 -47.82 26.05 -1.67
N LYS A 90 -47.46 26.10 -2.97
CA LYS A 90 -48.31 25.60 -4.08
C LYS A 90 -47.50 25.28 -5.36
N LYS A 91 -47.89 24.15 -5.97
CA LYS A 91 -47.36 23.45 -7.17
C LYS A 91 -47.73 24.13 -8.50
N THR A 92 -46.99 23.86 -9.58
CA THR A 92 -47.45 23.25 -10.88
C THR A 92 -46.33 23.14 -11.93
N ASP A 93 -46.22 21.98 -12.59
CA ASP A 93 -45.45 21.63 -13.82
C ASP A 93 -46.22 22.03 -15.12
N PRO A 94 -45.90 21.56 -16.36
CA PRO A 94 -44.69 21.74 -17.21
C PRO A 94 -45.03 22.13 -18.70
N VAL A 95 -44.07 22.54 -19.54
CA VAL A 95 -44.23 22.57 -21.03
C VAL A 95 -42.95 22.09 -21.77
N LYS A 96 -43.17 21.24 -22.79
CA LYS A 96 -42.25 20.47 -23.67
C LYS A 96 -41.76 21.28 -24.92
N PRO A 97 -40.90 20.75 -25.83
CA PRO A 97 -39.94 21.49 -26.66
C PRO A 97 -40.34 21.55 -28.15
N GLN A 98 -39.58 22.30 -28.96
CA GLN A 98 -39.70 22.29 -30.42
C GLN A 98 -38.39 21.93 -31.14
N ILE A 99 -38.58 21.24 -32.26
CA ILE A 99 -37.65 20.58 -33.18
C ILE A 99 -37.42 21.47 -34.41
N ALA A 100 -36.21 21.51 -34.98
CA ALA A 100 -36.00 21.69 -36.43
C ALA A 100 -34.59 21.21 -36.89
N LYS A 101 -34.54 20.58 -38.07
CA LYS A 101 -33.41 20.08 -38.91
C LYS A 101 -33.75 20.52 -40.37
N PRO A 102 -32.96 20.29 -41.45
CA PRO A 102 -31.51 20.46 -41.75
C PRO A 102 -31.17 21.06 -43.17
N ALA A 103 -29.86 21.27 -43.47
CA ALA A 103 -29.14 21.29 -44.78
C ALA A 103 -29.34 22.49 -45.77
N PRO A 104 -28.47 22.76 -46.81
CA PRO A 104 -27.40 21.94 -47.44
C PRO A 104 -26.05 22.69 -47.80
N PRO A 105 -25.08 22.06 -48.54
CA PRO A 105 -23.68 22.50 -48.69
C PRO A 105 -23.28 23.01 -50.10
N VAL A 106 -22.17 23.76 -50.23
CA VAL A 106 -21.48 24.14 -51.51
C VAL A 106 -19.98 24.33 -51.20
N ALA A 107 -19.06 23.44 -51.60
CA ALA A 107 -18.36 23.27 -52.90
C ALA A 107 -17.11 24.16 -53.11
N ALA A 108 -16.11 23.53 -53.73
CA ALA A 108 -14.71 23.91 -53.93
C ALA A 108 -14.43 25.20 -54.73
N ALA A 109 -13.26 25.83 -54.49
CA ALA A 109 -12.39 26.41 -55.52
C ALA A 109 -11.03 26.89 -54.95
N ALA A 110 -9.93 26.37 -55.50
CA ALA A 110 -8.68 27.09 -55.75
C ALA A 110 -8.58 27.27 -57.30
N PRO A 111 -7.66 28.05 -57.95
CA PRO A 111 -6.34 28.50 -57.46
C PRO A 111 -5.76 29.86 -58.00
N THR A 112 -4.51 30.17 -57.59
CA THR A 112 -3.39 30.88 -58.33
C THR A 112 -3.39 32.43 -58.46
N PRO A 113 -2.26 33.09 -58.88
CA PRO A 113 -1.06 33.41 -58.07
C PRO A 113 -0.53 34.86 -58.30
N SER A 114 0.44 35.34 -57.50
CA SER A 114 1.32 36.48 -57.88
C SER A 114 2.48 36.53 -56.87
N GLN A 115 3.68 36.06 -57.21
CA GLN A 115 4.80 36.82 -57.80
C GLN A 115 5.00 38.21 -57.15
N ASP A 116 6.02 38.33 -56.30
CA ASP A 116 7.18 39.18 -56.58
C ASP A 116 8.34 38.89 -55.62
N ALA A 117 9.51 38.62 -56.21
CA ALA A 117 10.83 38.76 -55.60
C ALA A 117 11.43 40.10 -56.08
N PRO A 118 12.53 40.58 -55.49
CA PRO A 118 13.80 40.28 -56.15
C PRO A 118 14.97 39.96 -55.21
N SER A 119 15.89 39.19 -55.80
CA SER A 119 17.15 38.69 -55.27
C SER A 119 18.29 39.72 -55.29
N VAL A 120 19.28 39.56 -54.40
CA VAL A 120 20.67 39.98 -54.65
C VAL A 120 21.65 38.87 -54.24
N THR A 121 22.18 38.22 -55.29
CA THR A 121 23.48 37.63 -55.62
C THR A 121 24.65 37.55 -54.60
N MET A 122 25.04 36.29 -54.32
CA MET A 122 26.37 35.60 -54.33
C MET A 122 27.64 36.18 -53.69
N VAL A 123 28.32 35.37 -52.85
CA VAL A 123 29.67 34.80 -53.11
C VAL A 123 29.76 33.39 -52.48
N ALA A 124 30.38 32.46 -53.21
CA ALA A 124 30.50 31.03 -52.95
C ALA A 124 31.79 30.64 -52.18
N ALA A 125 31.72 29.56 -51.41
CA ALA A 125 32.79 28.57 -51.27
C ALA A 125 32.18 27.21 -50.87
N SER A 126 32.47 26.20 -51.68
CA SER A 126 31.98 24.83 -51.59
C SER A 126 32.51 24.07 -50.37
N GLU A 127 31.68 23.20 -49.79
CA GLU A 127 32.00 21.77 -49.66
C GLU A 127 30.71 20.97 -49.37
N THR A 128 30.62 19.83 -50.04
CA THR A 128 29.43 19.01 -50.26
C THR A 128 29.28 17.91 -49.21
N VAL A 129 28.14 17.83 -48.51
CA VAL A 129 27.50 16.54 -48.13
C VAL A 129 25.98 16.74 -48.02
N SER A 130 25.24 15.85 -48.65
CA SER A 130 23.77 15.79 -48.75
C SER A 130 23.04 15.78 -47.40
N LEU A 131 22.01 16.63 -47.27
CA LEU A 131 20.95 16.52 -46.27
C LEU A 131 19.61 16.37 -46.99
N SER A 132 19.05 15.16 -46.92
CA SER A 132 17.66 14.87 -47.28
C SER A 132 16.76 15.38 -46.16
N ALA A 133 15.74 16.15 -46.55
CA ALA A 133 14.66 16.61 -45.68
C ALA A 133 13.89 15.43 -45.08
N GLY A 134 13.60 15.52 -43.78
CA GLY A 134 12.68 14.64 -43.05
C GLY A 134 11.83 15.48 -42.10
N THR A 135 10.54 15.56 -42.40
CA THR A 135 9.43 16.10 -41.59
C THR A 135 9.46 15.56 -40.15
N PRO A 136 9.02 16.32 -39.12
CA PRO A 136 9.03 15.83 -37.74
C PRO A 136 7.96 14.74 -37.56
N ALA A 137 8.41 13.52 -37.28
CA ALA A 137 7.55 12.42 -36.87
C ALA A 137 7.11 12.64 -35.42
N GLY A 138 5.79 12.57 -35.20
CA GLY A 138 5.18 12.59 -33.87
C GLY A 138 5.70 11.44 -33.00
N LEU A 139 5.83 11.72 -31.71
CA LEU A 139 6.12 10.76 -30.65
C LEU A 139 5.00 9.71 -30.57
N ALA A 140 5.06 8.68 -31.42
CA ALA A 140 4.28 7.46 -31.27
C ALA A 140 4.99 6.56 -30.26
N ILE A 141 4.45 6.48 -29.04
CA ILE A 141 4.85 5.51 -28.03
C ILE A 141 4.44 4.12 -28.56
N PRO A 142 5.34 3.11 -28.61
CA PRO A 142 4.99 1.77 -29.03
C PRO A 142 4.01 1.10 -28.03
N PRO A 143 3.16 0.16 -28.47
CA PRO A 143 2.19 -0.50 -27.60
C PRO A 143 2.90 -1.26 -26.46
N ILE A 144 2.43 -1.03 -25.23
CA ILE A 144 2.92 -1.66 -24.00
C ILE A 144 2.54 -3.15 -24.02
N PRO A 145 3.49 -4.09 -23.98
CA PRO A 145 3.16 -5.52 -23.89
C PRO A 145 2.64 -5.88 -22.48
N GLY A 146 1.44 -6.45 -22.39
CA GLY A 146 1.07 -7.32 -21.26
C GLY A 146 -0.02 -6.88 -20.27
N LEU A 147 -0.96 -5.99 -20.61
CA LEU A 147 -2.06 -5.64 -19.69
C LEU A 147 -3.44 -5.67 -20.38
N MET A 148 -4.14 -6.79 -20.22
CA MET A 148 -5.58 -6.93 -20.45
C MET A 148 -6.25 -7.16 -19.08
N PRO A 149 -7.34 -6.45 -18.74
CA PRO A 149 -8.02 -6.66 -17.47
C PRO A 149 -8.85 -7.95 -17.51
N ALA A 150 -8.58 -8.88 -16.58
CA ALA A 150 -9.46 -10.01 -16.31
C ALA A 150 -10.71 -9.53 -15.55
N ASN A 151 -11.86 -9.74 -16.17
CA ASN A 151 -13.20 -9.36 -15.77
C ASN A 151 -13.58 -9.88 -14.36
N ALA A 152 -14.08 -9.01 -13.47
CA ALA A 152 -14.62 -9.41 -12.17
C ALA A 152 -15.93 -8.67 -11.86
N ALA A 153 -17.04 -9.40 -11.87
CA ALA A 153 -18.35 -8.98 -11.36
C ALA A 153 -18.60 -9.53 -9.94
N PRO A 154 -19.49 -8.92 -9.13
CA PRO A 154 -19.51 -9.07 -7.68
C PRO A 154 -20.52 -10.12 -7.19
N GLY A 155 -20.19 -10.82 -6.10
CA GLY A 155 -21.08 -11.74 -5.38
C GLY A 155 -21.00 -11.53 -3.87
N SER A 156 -22.15 -11.50 -3.23
CA SER A 156 -22.46 -11.01 -1.87
C SER A 156 -22.47 -12.08 -0.76
N ALA A 157 -22.15 -11.62 0.47
CA ALA A 157 -22.73 -11.91 1.79
C ALA A 157 -22.59 -13.30 2.49
N ASP A 158 -22.01 -13.22 3.71
CA ASP A 158 -22.37 -13.81 5.02
C ASP A 158 -22.74 -15.30 5.19
N ASP A 159 -21.93 -16.06 5.96
CA ASP A 159 -22.30 -16.79 7.20
C ASP A 159 -21.12 -17.66 7.75
N PHE A 160 -20.79 -17.54 9.05
CA PHE A 160 -19.99 -18.48 9.86
C PHE A 160 -20.95 -19.42 10.61
N PRO A 161 -20.68 -20.70 10.99
CA PRO A 161 -19.50 -21.17 11.76
C PRO A 161 -19.11 -22.69 11.60
N ALA A 162 -18.21 -23.18 12.50
CA ALA A 162 -17.82 -24.57 12.83
C ALA A 162 -16.49 -25.11 12.25
N MET A 163 -15.69 -25.79 13.09
CA MET A 163 -14.42 -26.42 12.71
C MET A 163 -14.68 -27.55 11.72
N ASP A 164 -14.50 -27.23 10.44
CA ASP A 164 -14.57 -28.14 9.30
C ASP A 164 -13.17 -28.70 9.02
N PHE A 165 -13.01 -30.01 9.23
CA PHE A 165 -11.86 -30.77 8.74
C PHE A 165 -12.21 -31.32 7.38
N GLY A 166 -12.18 -30.45 6.36
CA GLY A 166 -12.16 -30.87 4.96
C GLY A 166 -13.18 -30.18 4.09
N ASN A 167 -12.81 -29.02 3.54
CA ASN A 167 -13.28 -28.57 2.22
C ASN A 167 -12.47 -27.36 1.71
N ASP A 168 -11.54 -27.57 0.79
CA ASP A 168 -11.07 -26.53 -0.13
C ASP A 168 -11.27 -27.10 -1.55
N GLY A 169 -12.47 -26.91 -2.10
CA GLY A 169 -12.86 -27.46 -3.40
C GLY A 169 -12.14 -26.78 -4.57
N VAL A 170 -11.21 -27.50 -5.20
CA VAL A 170 -10.62 -27.11 -6.50
C VAL A 170 -11.53 -27.63 -7.62
N ALA A 171 -12.37 -26.76 -8.16
CA ALA A 171 -13.09 -27.03 -9.41
C ALA A 171 -12.16 -26.74 -10.59
N SER A 172 -11.70 -27.79 -11.27
CA SER A 172 -11.04 -27.69 -12.57
C SER A 172 -12.05 -27.25 -13.63
N SER A 173 -11.77 -26.12 -14.29
CA SER A 173 -12.36 -25.80 -15.60
C SER A 173 -11.23 -25.39 -16.55
N THR A 174 -11.18 -26.10 -17.67
CA THR A 174 -10.13 -26.03 -18.68
C THR A 174 -10.36 -24.85 -19.61
N THR A 175 -9.41 -23.92 -19.66
CA THR A 175 -9.22 -23.00 -20.80
C THR A 175 -7.71 -22.75 -20.95
N PRO A 176 -7.10 -22.94 -22.12
CA PRO A 176 -5.67 -22.73 -22.29
C PRO A 176 -5.41 -21.22 -22.44
N SER A 177 -4.94 -20.58 -21.37
CA SER A 177 -4.44 -19.21 -21.42
C SER A 177 -2.95 -19.23 -21.08
N PHE A 178 -2.14 -18.85 -22.06
CA PHE A 178 -0.69 -18.76 -22.00
C PHE A 178 -0.28 -17.71 -20.94
N ALA A 179 0.15 -18.18 -19.77
CA ALA A 179 0.76 -17.41 -18.69
C ALA A 179 2.18 -17.96 -18.43
N PRO A 180 3.15 -17.13 -18.00
CA PRO A 180 4.54 -17.55 -17.83
C PRO A 180 4.65 -18.65 -16.77
N ALA A 181 5.52 -19.63 -17.05
CA ALA A 181 5.64 -20.89 -16.33
C ALA A 181 5.68 -20.72 -14.80
N ALA A 182 4.69 -21.32 -14.13
CA ALA A 182 4.74 -21.57 -12.70
C ALA A 182 5.98 -22.45 -12.38
N PRO A 183 6.60 -22.29 -11.19
CA PRO A 183 7.67 -23.19 -10.77
C PRO A 183 7.16 -24.64 -10.78
N ASP A 184 7.96 -25.54 -11.36
CA ASP A 184 7.57 -26.93 -11.59
C ASP A 184 7.11 -27.63 -10.30
N PRO A 185 6.03 -28.46 -10.35
CA PRO A 185 5.62 -29.27 -9.22
C PRO A 185 6.77 -30.18 -8.80
N THR A 186 7.16 -30.12 -7.53
CA THR A 186 8.38 -30.79 -7.03
C THR A 186 8.20 -32.29 -6.73
N GLY A 187 6.98 -32.83 -6.87
CA GLY A 187 6.65 -34.24 -6.66
C GLY A 187 6.00 -34.86 -7.89
N ASP A 188 6.30 -36.14 -8.16
CA ASP A 188 5.86 -36.84 -9.37
C ASP A 188 4.46 -37.47 -9.24
N THR A 189 3.93 -37.61 -8.02
CA THR A 189 2.64 -38.26 -7.79
C THR A 189 1.50 -37.24 -7.96
N PRO A 190 0.46 -37.52 -8.78
CA PRO A 190 -0.70 -36.64 -8.84
C PRO A 190 -1.40 -36.59 -7.48
N ILE A 191 -2.06 -35.47 -7.19
CA ILE A 191 -2.90 -35.33 -5.99
C ILE A 191 -4.02 -36.39 -6.05
N PRO A 192 -4.22 -37.20 -4.99
CA PRO A 192 -5.29 -38.18 -4.97
C PRO A 192 -6.68 -37.54 -5.12
N PRO A 193 -7.68 -38.27 -5.64
CA PRO A 193 -9.04 -37.77 -5.76
C PRO A 193 -9.61 -37.29 -4.42
N THR A 194 -10.37 -36.19 -4.45
CA THR A 194 -10.92 -35.56 -3.24
C THR A 194 -11.80 -36.50 -2.40
N ALA A 195 -12.52 -37.41 -3.04
CA ALA A 195 -13.32 -38.44 -2.36
C ALA A 195 -12.44 -39.40 -1.55
N ASP A 196 -11.35 -39.88 -2.14
CA ASP A 196 -10.43 -40.82 -1.49
C ASP A 196 -9.68 -40.16 -0.33
N VAL A 197 -9.28 -38.89 -0.49
CA VAL A 197 -8.68 -38.09 0.58
C VAL A 197 -9.67 -37.89 1.73
N LYS A 198 -10.95 -37.66 1.43
CA LYS A 198 -11.99 -37.51 2.44
C LYS A 198 -12.21 -38.81 3.20
N ASP A 199 -12.39 -39.93 2.52
CA ASP A 199 -12.56 -41.25 3.14
C ASP A 199 -11.36 -41.62 4.02
N ALA A 200 -10.15 -41.33 3.55
CA ALA A 200 -8.93 -41.50 4.33
C ALA A 200 -8.89 -40.58 5.56
N SER A 201 -9.32 -39.32 5.43
CA SER A 201 -9.40 -38.37 6.54
C SER A 201 -10.42 -38.78 7.61
N ASP A 202 -11.55 -39.37 7.19
CA ASP A 202 -12.58 -39.85 8.12
C ASP A 202 -12.08 -41.07 8.90
N LYS A 203 -11.41 -42.01 8.24
CA LYS A 203 -10.72 -43.13 8.90
C LYS A 203 -9.63 -42.65 9.85
N LEU A 204 -8.84 -41.65 9.44
CA LEU A 204 -7.81 -41.04 10.30
C LEU A 204 -8.45 -40.46 11.57
N ARG A 205 -9.57 -39.76 11.43
CA ARG A 205 -10.30 -39.18 12.58
C ARG A 205 -10.82 -40.24 13.53
N GLU A 206 -11.31 -41.37 13.00
CA GLU A 206 -11.75 -42.51 13.81
C GLU A 206 -10.57 -43.15 14.57
N LEU A 207 -9.48 -43.46 13.87
CA LEU A 207 -8.28 -44.10 14.42
C LEU A 207 -7.58 -43.24 15.48
N PHE A 208 -7.55 -41.92 15.28
CA PHE A 208 -6.86 -40.99 16.18
C PHE A 208 -7.82 -40.24 17.12
N SER A 209 -9.08 -40.69 17.24
CA SER A 209 -10.12 -40.00 18.03
C SER A 209 -9.74 -39.81 19.50
N GLU A 210 -9.14 -40.83 20.13
CA GLU A 210 -8.67 -40.75 21.51
C GLU A 210 -7.53 -39.74 21.69
N GLN A 211 -6.54 -39.75 20.79
CA GLN A 211 -5.42 -38.81 20.85
C GLN A 211 -5.90 -37.37 20.55
N MET A 212 -6.87 -37.20 19.65
CA MET A 212 -7.51 -35.90 19.40
C MET A 212 -8.28 -35.40 20.63
N ALA A 213 -9.01 -36.27 21.32
CA ALA A 213 -9.71 -35.93 22.56
C ALA A 213 -8.76 -35.62 23.72
N ALA A 214 -7.60 -36.30 23.77
CA ALA A 214 -6.54 -36.02 24.72
C ALA A 214 -5.81 -34.70 24.43
N ALA A 215 -5.76 -34.26 23.16
CA ALA A 215 -5.05 -33.08 22.71
C ALA A 215 -5.74 -31.75 23.08
N LYS A 216 -5.73 -31.40 24.37
CA LYS A 216 -6.43 -30.23 24.93
C LYS A 216 -5.62 -28.95 24.85
N THR A 217 -4.29 -29.04 24.91
CA THR A 217 -3.41 -27.88 24.83
C THR A 217 -2.76 -27.74 23.46
N ALA A 218 -2.20 -26.56 23.17
CA ALA A 218 -1.41 -26.36 21.95
C ALA A 218 -0.21 -27.33 21.88
N ALA A 219 0.44 -27.61 23.01
CA ALA A 219 1.55 -28.56 23.07
C ALA A 219 1.11 -29.98 22.74
N ASP A 220 -0.05 -30.43 23.25
CA ASP A 220 -0.58 -31.76 22.95
C ASP A 220 -0.97 -31.89 21.47
N ARG A 221 -1.54 -30.83 20.89
CA ARG A 221 -1.82 -30.76 19.44
C ARG A 221 -0.54 -30.87 18.63
N VAL A 222 0.52 -30.15 19.02
CA VAL A 222 1.82 -30.27 18.34
C VAL A 222 2.38 -31.69 18.44
N ALA A 223 2.26 -32.34 19.60
CA ALA A 223 2.69 -33.74 19.78
C ALA A 223 1.90 -34.70 18.87
N LEU A 224 0.58 -34.53 18.77
CA LEU A 224 -0.26 -35.29 17.85
C LEU A 224 0.15 -35.06 16.38
N GLY A 225 0.37 -33.81 15.98
CA GLY A 225 0.78 -33.51 14.61
C GLY A 225 2.14 -34.13 14.25
N ARG A 226 3.12 -34.12 15.18
CA ARG A 226 4.40 -34.82 14.98
C ARG A 226 4.22 -36.33 14.86
N LEU A 227 3.33 -36.92 15.68
CA LEU A 227 2.98 -38.33 15.57
C LEU A 227 2.42 -38.66 14.18
N LEU A 228 1.51 -37.84 13.65
CA LEU A 228 0.96 -38.02 12.30
C LEU A 228 2.04 -37.93 11.22
N ILE A 229 3.00 -37.01 11.33
CA ILE A 229 4.13 -36.90 10.38
C ILE A 229 5.00 -38.16 10.37
N VAL A 230 5.22 -38.78 11.54
CA VAL A 230 5.97 -40.04 11.65
C VAL A 230 5.14 -41.20 11.08
N GLN A 231 3.84 -41.25 11.37
CA GLN A 231 2.96 -42.30 10.84
C GLN A 231 2.82 -42.22 9.33
N ALA A 232 2.84 -41.01 8.75
CA ALA A 232 2.83 -40.79 7.31
C ALA A 232 3.93 -41.58 6.59
N ASP A 233 5.12 -41.74 7.19
CA ASP A 233 6.24 -42.48 6.57
C ASP A 233 5.92 -43.98 6.36
N SER A 234 4.98 -44.53 7.12
CA SER A 234 4.51 -45.92 6.96
C SER A 234 3.40 -46.08 5.92
N LEU A 235 2.83 -44.99 5.40
CA LEU A 235 1.69 -44.96 4.48
C LEU A 235 2.11 -44.78 3.01
N SER A 236 3.38 -45.01 2.66
CA SER A 236 3.90 -44.83 1.30
C SER A 236 3.19 -45.66 0.23
N ASN A 237 2.54 -46.77 0.60
CA ASN A 237 1.77 -47.63 -0.30
C ASN A 237 0.30 -47.20 -0.48
N ASP A 238 -0.17 -46.19 0.26
CA ASP A 238 -1.52 -45.64 0.16
C ASP A 238 -1.44 -44.10 -0.01
N PRO A 239 -1.38 -43.61 -1.27
CA PRO A 239 -1.23 -42.19 -1.56
C PRO A 239 -2.35 -41.32 -0.95
N ALA A 240 -3.59 -41.82 -0.89
CA ALA A 240 -4.72 -41.09 -0.33
C ALA A 240 -4.58 -40.96 1.19
N ALA A 241 -4.24 -42.05 1.89
CA ALA A 241 -3.99 -42.01 3.33
C ALA A 241 -2.75 -41.18 3.69
N LEU A 242 -1.67 -41.29 2.91
CA LEU A 242 -0.47 -40.47 3.08
C LEU A 242 -0.81 -38.97 2.96
N TYR A 243 -1.48 -38.59 1.88
CA TYR A 243 -1.85 -37.20 1.64
C TYR A 243 -2.78 -36.65 2.73
N ALA A 244 -3.83 -37.40 3.10
CA ALA A 244 -4.77 -37.01 4.16
C ALA A 244 -4.08 -36.85 5.53
N THR A 245 -3.14 -37.76 5.86
CA THR A 245 -2.39 -37.71 7.12
C THR A 245 -1.49 -36.46 7.20
N LEU A 246 -0.79 -36.14 6.11
CA LEU A 246 0.06 -34.95 6.06
C LEU A 246 -0.78 -33.66 6.08
N GLN A 247 -1.92 -33.62 5.36
CA GLN A 247 -2.85 -32.49 5.45
C GLN A 247 -3.40 -32.28 6.87
N ALA A 248 -3.70 -33.37 7.58
CA ALA A 248 -4.13 -33.32 8.97
C ALA A 248 -3.03 -32.75 9.88
N ALA A 249 -1.77 -33.21 9.74
CA ALA A 249 -0.63 -32.69 10.48
C ALA A 249 -0.42 -31.19 10.24
N ARG A 250 -0.49 -30.75 8.97
CA ARG A 250 -0.43 -29.34 8.58
C ARG A 250 -1.52 -28.52 9.25
N THR A 251 -2.76 -28.99 9.20
CA THR A 251 -3.92 -28.32 9.80
C THR A 251 -3.79 -28.20 11.32
N ILE A 252 -3.30 -29.27 11.97
CA ILE A 252 -3.02 -29.28 13.40
C ILE A 252 -1.95 -28.26 13.74
N GLY A 253 -0.83 -28.21 13.00
CA GLY A 253 0.21 -27.20 13.17
C GLY A 253 -0.33 -25.78 13.04
N CYS A 254 -1.22 -25.54 12.07
CA CYS A 254 -1.90 -24.26 11.92
C CYS A 254 -2.76 -23.90 13.14
N SER A 255 -3.63 -24.82 13.56
CA SER A 255 -4.52 -24.61 14.70
C SER A 255 -3.77 -24.44 16.03
N ALA A 256 -2.57 -25.02 16.14
CA ALA A 256 -1.73 -24.96 17.33
C ALA A 256 -0.82 -23.74 17.36
N GLY A 257 -0.72 -22.97 16.26
CA GLY A 257 0.21 -21.84 16.15
C GLY A 257 1.67 -22.27 15.98
N ASN A 258 1.92 -23.50 15.51
CA ASN A 258 3.27 -24.03 15.33
C ASN A 258 3.62 -24.05 13.83
N LEU A 259 4.25 -22.98 13.34
CA LEU A 259 4.68 -22.88 11.95
C LEU A 259 5.64 -24.01 11.54
N PRO A 260 6.67 -24.37 12.35
CA PRO A 260 7.61 -25.42 11.95
C PRO A 260 6.95 -26.76 11.65
N LEU A 261 5.96 -27.17 12.45
CA LEU A 261 5.19 -28.39 12.23
C LEU A 261 4.38 -28.32 10.93
N ALA A 262 3.72 -27.18 10.66
CA ALA A 262 2.96 -26.99 9.44
C ALA A 262 3.87 -27.00 8.20
N GLN A 263 5.04 -26.38 8.28
CA GLN A 263 6.04 -26.36 7.22
C GLN A 263 6.66 -27.74 6.97
N GLU A 264 6.92 -28.52 8.02
CA GLU A 264 7.42 -29.90 7.90
C GLU A 264 6.43 -30.77 7.12
N ALA A 265 5.14 -30.69 7.46
CA ALA A 265 4.09 -31.38 6.70
C ALA A 265 4.02 -30.90 5.23
N ASP A 266 4.10 -29.59 4.98
CA ASP A 266 4.10 -29.04 3.62
C ASP A 266 5.31 -29.50 2.79
N VAL A 267 6.50 -29.57 3.39
CA VAL A 267 7.70 -30.10 2.72
C VAL A 267 7.49 -31.55 2.33
N LYS A 268 6.97 -32.40 3.23
CA LYS A 268 6.69 -33.80 2.90
C LYS A 268 5.62 -33.95 1.81
N ILE A 269 4.57 -33.13 1.83
CA ILE A 269 3.56 -33.12 0.75
C ILE A 269 4.23 -32.79 -0.59
N ARG A 270 5.04 -31.73 -0.64
CA ARG A 270 5.73 -31.27 -1.85
C ARG A 270 6.77 -32.25 -2.39
N GLN A 271 7.36 -33.08 -1.53
CA GLN A 271 8.31 -34.11 -1.96
C GLN A 271 7.64 -35.28 -2.67
N VAL A 272 6.38 -35.57 -2.36
CA VAL A 272 5.68 -36.75 -2.87
C VAL A 272 4.66 -36.39 -3.96
N PHE A 273 3.93 -35.29 -3.76
CA PHE A 273 2.77 -34.93 -4.58
C PHE A 273 3.03 -33.68 -5.45
N ALA A 274 2.44 -33.68 -6.63
CA ALA A 274 2.44 -32.56 -7.56
C ALA A 274 1.47 -31.47 -7.07
N VAL A 275 1.95 -30.60 -6.20
CA VAL A 275 1.21 -29.49 -5.59
C VAL A 275 1.86 -28.16 -5.95
N ASP A 276 1.06 -27.10 -6.02
CA ASP A 276 1.54 -25.74 -6.21
C ASP A 276 2.05 -25.16 -4.87
N PRO A 277 3.37 -24.87 -4.74
CA PRO A 277 3.93 -24.32 -3.51
C PRO A 277 3.35 -22.95 -3.12
N GLU A 278 3.00 -22.09 -4.08
CA GLU A 278 2.45 -20.76 -3.80
C GLU A 278 1.04 -20.86 -3.23
N GLN A 279 0.17 -21.69 -3.82
CA GLN A 279 -1.17 -21.96 -3.30
C GLN A 279 -1.13 -22.58 -1.91
N MET A 280 -0.24 -23.56 -1.68
CA MET A 280 -0.07 -24.12 -0.35
C MET A 280 0.32 -23.03 0.66
N GLN A 281 1.30 -22.19 0.36
CA GLN A 281 1.69 -21.14 1.28
C GLN A 281 0.55 -20.14 1.57
N LEU A 282 -0.26 -19.81 0.55
CA LEU A 282 -1.44 -18.94 0.70
C LEU A 282 -2.53 -19.57 1.56
N ASP A 283 -2.84 -20.84 1.36
CA ASP A 283 -3.84 -21.54 2.17
C ASP A 283 -3.40 -21.65 3.63
N MET A 284 -2.09 -21.80 3.86
CA MET A 284 -1.52 -21.74 5.18
C MET A 284 -1.78 -20.36 5.82
N ILE A 285 -1.42 -19.27 5.12
CA ILE A 285 -1.68 -17.90 5.58
C ILE A 285 -3.17 -17.67 5.88
N ARG A 286 -4.07 -18.14 5.00
CA ARG A 286 -5.54 -18.04 5.21
C ARG A 286 -5.98 -18.76 6.48
N ARG A 287 -5.50 -19.98 6.70
CA ARG A 287 -5.80 -20.76 7.91
C ARG A 287 -5.28 -20.06 9.17
N PHE A 288 -4.07 -19.51 9.14
CA PHE A 288 -3.53 -18.70 10.23
C PHE A 288 -4.32 -17.43 10.49
N ALA A 289 -4.69 -16.70 9.42
CA ALA A 289 -5.51 -15.51 9.51
C ALA A 289 -6.93 -15.81 10.03
N GLY A 290 -7.48 -16.98 9.74
CA GLY A 290 -8.78 -17.43 10.27
C GLY A 290 -8.73 -17.95 11.71
N THR A 291 -7.55 -18.34 12.20
CA THR A 291 -7.41 -18.95 13.53
C THR A 291 -7.28 -17.89 14.63
N ALA A 292 -8.14 -17.96 15.64
CA ALA A 292 -8.03 -17.15 16.83
C ALA A 292 -7.01 -17.77 17.79
N TYR A 293 -5.85 -17.14 17.90
CA TYR A 293 -4.86 -17.51 18.91
C TYR A 293 -5.17 -16.79 20.22
N THR A 294 -5.26 -17.53 21.31
CA THR A 294 -5.15 -16.94 22.64
C THR A 294 -3.70 -16.48 22.86
N PRO A 295 -3.44 -15.42 23.65
CA PRO A 295 -2.09 -15.05 24.05
C PRO A 295 -1.54 -16.16 24.96
N HIS A 296 -1.04 -17.21 24.33
CA HIS A 296 -0.36 -18.32 24.95
C HIS A 296 1.00 -18.40 24.28
N ARG A 297 2.01 -18.67 25.10
CA ARG A 297 3.45 -18.64 24.85
C ARG A 297 3.96 -19.59 23.75
N TYR A 298 3.09 -20.10 22.88
CA TYR A 298 3.33 -21.21 21.96
C TYR A 298 3.10 -20.86 20.49
N VAL A 299 2.67 -19.64 20.16
CA VAL A 299 2.57 -19.18 18.77
C VAL A 299 3.94 -18.73 18.28
N ASP A 300 4.39 -19.27 17.14
CA ASP A 300 5.61 -18.81 16.46
C ASP A 300 5.39 -17.46 15.75
N VAL A 301 5.23 -16.40 16.55
CA VAL A 301 4.88 -15.06 16.07
C VAL A 301 5.88 -14.53 15.04
N ASN A 302 7.18 -14.77 15.25
CA ASN A 302 8.25 -14.32 14.36
C ASN A 302 8.26 -15.11 13.04
N GLY A 303 8.07 -16.43 13.10
CA GLY A 303 7.97 -17.27 11.92
C GLY A 303 6.79 -16.86 11.04
N PHE A 304 5.62 -16.62 11.64
CA PHE A 304 4.44 -16.15 10.90
C PHE A 304 4.61 -14.76 10.33
N GLY A 305 5.17 -13.84 11.13
CA GLY A 305 5.51 -12.49 10.68
C GLY A 305 6.37 -12.55 9.43
N THR A 306 7.46 -13.33 9.48
CA THR A 306 8.40 -13.51 8.36
C THR A 306 7.74 -14.13 7.12
N MET A 307 6.94 -15.19 7.29
CA MET A 307 6.26 -15.84 6.18
C MET A 307 5.24 -14.91 5.51
N ALA A 308 4.38 -14.24 6.29
CA ALA A 308 3.38 -13.32 5.78
C ALA A 308 4.02 -12.13 5.06
N THR A 309 5.15 -11.67 5.60
CA THR A 309 5.97 -10.60 5.05
C THR A 309 6.55 -10.98 3.68
N SER A 310 7.08 -12.20 3.54
CA SER A 310 7.58 -12.70 2.24
C SER A 310 6.47 -12.77 1.18
N VAL A 311 5.30 -13.30 1.51
CA VAL A 311 4.17 -13.41 0.56
C VAL A 311 3.58 -12.05 0.22
N LEU A 312 3.54 -11.13 1.19
CA LEU A 312 3.09 -9.76 0.98
C LEU A 312 3.89 -9.05 -0.13
N THR A 313 5.22 -9.18 -0.13
CA THR A 313 6.08 -8.55 -1.14
C THR A 313 5.73 -9.04 -2.54
N GLY A 314 5.66 -10.35 -2.75
CA GLY A 314 5.28 -10.92 -4.04
C GLY A 314 3.85 -10.57 -4.46
N ALA A 315 2.93 -10.42 -3.51
CA ALA A 315 1.56 -10.00 -3.79
C ALA A 315 1.48 -8.53 -4.26
N ILE A 316 2.29 -7.64 -3.68
CA ILE A 316 2.38 -6.24 -4.14
C ILE A 316 2.95 -6.18 -5.57
N GLU A 317 3.98 -6.96 -5.88
CA GLU A 317 4.58 -7.02 -7.22
C GLU A 317 3.60 -7.52 -8.30
N LYS A 318 2.74 -8.48 -7.92
CA LYS A 318 1.69 -9.07 -8.77
C LYS A 318 0.38 -8.26 -8.77
N ASP A 319 0.33 -7.11 -8.08
CA ASP A 319 -0.87 -6.29 -7.86
C ASP A 319 -2.05 -7.02 -7.20
N ASP A 320 -1.78 -8.12 -6.49
CA ASP A 320 -2.77 -8.83 -5.70
C ASP A 320 -2.95 -8.17 -4.33
N TYR A 321 -3.60 -7.02 -4.33
CA TYR A 321 -3.89 -6.27 -3.11
C TYR A 321 -4.84 -7.00 -2.16
N LYS A 322 -5.55 -8.04 -2.62
CA LYS A 322 -6.39 -8.88 -1.74
C LYS A 322 -5.50 -9.76 -0.88
N VAL A 323 -4.54 -10.46 -1.49
CA VAL A 323 -3.53 -11.25 -0.77
C VAL A 323 -2.64 -10.36 0.10
N ALA A 324 -2.21 -9.20 -0.42
CA ALA A 324 -1.40 -8.25 0.35
C ALA A 324 -2.13 -7.80 1.63
N SER A 325 -3.42 -7.47 1.53
CA SER A 325 -4.22 -7.09 2.70
C SER A 325 -4.37 -8.24 3.71
N LEU A 326 -4.57 -9.48 3.24
CA LEU A 326 -4.62 -10.66 4.11
C LEU A 326 -3.31 -10.83 4.89
N CYS A 327 -2.16 -10.72 4.22
CA CYS A 327 -0.84 -10.84 4.84
C CYS A 327 -0.60 -9.71 5.84
N CYS A 328 -0.93 -8.46 5.48
CA CYS A 328 -0.80 -7.31 6.38
C CYS A 328 -1.63 -7.48 7.67
N ASN A 329 -2.85 -8.01 7.57
CA ASN A 329 -3.69 -8.30 8.73
C ASN A 329 -3.07 -9.38 9.63
N LEU A 330 -2.44 -10.40 9.04
CA LEU A 330 -1.73 -11.43 9.78
C LEU A 330 -0.50 -10.86 10.49
N ILE A 331 0.32 -10.06 9.80
CA ILE A 331 1.48 -9.35 10.37
C ILE A 331 1.04 -8.51 11.57
N GLY A 332 0.02 -7.65 11.40
CA GLY A 332 -0.48 -6.81 12.49
C GLY A 332 -0.98 -7.63 13.69
N ARG A 333 -1.51 -8.84 13.47
CA ARG A 333 -1.86 -9.76 14.56
C ARG A 333 -0.62 -10.30 15.27
N MET A 334 0.41 -10.72 14.52
CA MET A 334 1.65 -11.23 15.12
C MET A 334 2.36 -10.17 15.95
N VAL A 335 2.40 -8.92 15.46
CA VAL A 335 2.91 -7.76 16.21
C VAL A 335 2.13 -7.57 17.53
N ARG A 336 0.80 -7.65 17.50
CA ARG A 336 -0.02 -7.57 18.74
C ARG A 336 0.20 -8.74 19.69
N LEU A 337 0.60 -9.91 19.20
CA LEU A 337 0.90 -11.10 19.99
C LEU A 337 2.35 -11.12 20.53
N GLY A 338 3.22 -10.20 20.08
CA GLY A 338 4.58 -10.03 20.61
C GLY A 338 5.71 -10.23 19.61
N ASP A 339 5.43 -10.28 18.30
CA ASP A 339 6.47 -10.18 17.27
C ASP A 339 7.22 -8.84 17.40
N GLN A 340 8.54 -8.91 17.53
CA GLN A 340 9.42 -7.74 17.71
C GLN A 340 10.07 -7.29 16.40
N SER A 341 9.87 -8.01 15.30
CA SER A 341 10.42 -7.65 13.99
C SER A 341 9.84 -6.34 13.44
N LEU A 342 8.60 -6.02 13.81
CA LEU A 342 7.85 -4.84 13.42
C LEU A 342 7.18 -4.17 14.62
N THR A 343 7.11 -2.84 14.61
CA THR A 343 6.39 -2.09 15.64
C THR A 343 4.90 -2.00 15.30
N PRO A 344 4.00 -1.82 16.29
CA PRO A 344 2.58 -1.58 16.03
C PRO A 344 2.34 -0.39 15.09
N GLN A 345 3.11 0.69 15.28
CA GLN A 345 3.07 1.85 14.41
C GLN A 345 3.46 1.50 12.96
N ALA A 346 4.53 0.74 12.76
CA ALA A 346 4.94 0.30 11.43
C ALA A 346 3.87 -0.56 10.75
N SER A 347 3.18 -1.42 11.50
CA SER A 347 2.08 -2.23 10.96
C SER A 347 0.86 -1.40 10.54
N GLU A 348 0.51 -0.36 11.30
CA GLU A 348 -0.59 0.56 10.96
C GLU A 348 -0.24 1.39 9.72
N GLN A 349 1.01 1.84 9.63
CA GLN A 349 1.52 2.54 8.47
C GLN A 349 1.42 1.64 7.23
N LEU A 350 1.94 0.41 7.27
CA LEU A 350 1.84 -0.55 6.17
C LEU A 350 0.39 -0.73 5.67
N GLU A 351 -0.57 -0.84 6.58
CA GLU A 351 -1.99 -0.94 6.23
C GLU A 351 -2.49 0.31 5.46
N LYS A 352 -2.09 1.51 5.90
CA LYS A 352 -2.40 2.77 5.21
C LYS A 352 -1.79 2.79 3.80
N TYR A 353 -0.53 2.39 3.64
CA TYR A 353 0.09 2.30 2.32
C TYR A 353 -0.66 1.35 1.40
N LEU A 354 -1.00 0.15 1.85
CA LEU A 354 -1.69 -0.83 1.00
C LEU A 354 -3.04 -0.32 0.53
N LYS A 355 -3.77 0.42 1.36
CA LYS A 355 -5.02 1.08 0.95
C LYS A 355 -4.78 2.12 -0.15
N ILE A 356 -3.75 2.96 0.00
CA ILE A 356 -3.40 3.99 -1.00
C ILE A 356 -2.95 3.31 -2.30
N ALA A 357 -2.05 2.33 -2.23
CA ALA A 357 -1.52 1.58 -3.36
C ALA A 357 -2.63 0.86 -4.14
N HIS A 358 -3.56 0.19 -3.44
CA HIS A 358 -4.71 -0.46 -4.07
C HIS A 358 -5.62 0.55 -4.78
N ASN A 359 -5.86 1.73 -4.19
CA ASN A 359 -6.63 2.78 -4.85
C ASN A 359 -5.91 3.30 -6.10
N LYS A 360 -4.60 3.49 -6.03
CA LYS A 360 -3.78 3.90 -7.18
C LYS A 360 -3.78 2.86 -8.30
N TYR A 361 -3.71 1.58 -7.96
CA TYR A 361 -3.87 0.48 -8.91
C TYR A 361 -5.24 0.52 -9.61
N LYS A 362 -6.34 0.69 -8.86
CA LYS A 362 -7.67 0.81 -9.49
C LYS A 362 -7.75 1.99 -10.46
N SER A 363 -7.23 3.15 -10.06
CA SER A 363 -7.18 4.33 -10.92
C SER A 363 -6.27 4.13 -12.14
N SER A 364 -5.14 3.43 -11.98
CA SER A 364 -4.22 3.17 -13.08
C SER A 364 -4.81 2.20 -14.09
N VAL A 365 -5.53 1.16 -13.66
CA VAL A 365 -6.24 0.25 -14.58
C VAL A 365 -7.21 1.01 -15.48
N LEU A 366 -8.05 1.89 -14.90
CA LEU A 366 -8.96 2.73 -15.68
C LEU A 366 -8.21 3.69 -16.61
N SER A 367 -7.11 4.27 -16.16
CA SER A 367 -6.30 5.20 -16.96
C SER A 367 -5.51 4.50 -18.07
N MET A 368 -5.16 3.22 -17.89
CA MET A 368 -4.54 2.42 -18.94
C MET A 368 -5.52 2.16 -20.09
N GLU A 369 -6.80 1.93 -19.81
CA GLU A 369 -7.84 1.84 -20.85
C GLU A 369 -7.97 3.14 -21.65
N VAL A 370 -7.86 4.29 -20.97
CA VAL A 370 -7.85 5.61 -21.62
C VAL A 370 -6.62 5.77 -22.51
N LEU A 371 -5.43 5.41 -22.02
CA LEU A 371 -4.19 5.49 -22.80
C LEU A 371 -4.17 4.54 -24.00
N GLN A 372 -4.87 3.40 -23.93
CA GLN A 372 -5.04 2.52 -25.09
C GLN A 372 -5.82 3.22 -26.20
N ALA A 373 -6.84 4.01 -25.86
CA ALA A 373 -7.63 4.78 -26.82
C ALA A 373 -6.94 6.10 -27.25
N ASN A 374 -6.24 6.75 -26.32
CA ASN A 374 -5.53 8.02 -26.51
C ASN A 374 -4.16 8.00 -25.82
N PRO A 375 -3.10 7.53 -26.51
CA PRO A 375 -1.76 7.39 -25.92
C PRO A 375 -1.10 8.71 -25.46
N ALA A 376 -1.62 9.86 -25.88
CA ALA A 376 -1.11 11.18 -25.53
C ALA A 376 -1.95 11.89 -24.46
N ASP A 377 -2.91 11.19 -23.82
CA ASP A 377 -3.76 11.78 -22.79
C ASP A 377 -2.92 12.15 -21.54
N PRO A 378 -2.82 13.44 -21.19
CA PRO A 378 -1.92 13.90 -20.14
C PRO A 378 -2.39 13.52 -18.73
N GLU A 379 -3.69 13.39 -18.50
CA GLU A 379 -4.24 13.03 -17.20
C GLU A 379 -4.06 11.53 -16.94
N ALA A 380 -4.39 10.70 -17.92
CA ALA A 380 -4.21 9.26 -17.84
C ALA A 380 -2.72 8.89 -17.75
N ALA A 381 -1.84 9.57 -18.50
CA ALA A 381 -0.40 9.39 -18.41
C ALA A 381 0.15 9.74 -17.03
N ALA A 382 -0.36 10.80 -16.40
CA ALA A 382 0.01 11.16 -15.03
C ALA A 382 -0.37 10.05 -14.03
N VAL A 383 -1.60 9.54 -14.09
CA VAL A 383 -2.08 8.49 -13.16
C VAL A 383 -1.28 7.20 -13.31
N VAL A 384 -1.12 6.71 -14.54
CA VAL A 384 -0.38 5.47 -14.81
C VAL A 384 1.10 5.64 -14.50
N GLY A 385 1.69 6.78 -14.85
CA GLY A 385 3.09 7.10 -14.56
C GLY A 385 3.39 7.17 -13.07
N MET A 386 2.54 7.83 -12.27
CA MET A 386 2.66 7.86 -10.81
C MET A 386 2.56 6.47 -10.20
N TYR A 387 1.64 5.62 -10.70
CA TYR A 387 1.51 4.25 -10.21
C TYR A 387 2.77 3.42 -10.52
N PHE A 388 3.33 3.52 -11.72
CA PHE A 388 4.59 2.85 -12.05
C PHE A 388 5.76 3.32 -11.18
N CYS A 389 5.96 4.63 -11.01
CA CYS A 389 7.05 5.17 -10.20
C CYS A 389 6.88 4.86 -8.71
N PHE A 390 5.71 5.14 -8.15
CA PHE A 390 5.53 5.24 -6.70
C PHE A 390 4.94 3.98 -6.05
N VAL A 391 4.34 3.09 -6.84
CA VAL A 391 3.79 1.83 -6.34
C VAL A 391 4.62 0.65 -6.83
N ARG A 392 4.88 0.57 -8.14
CA ARG A 392 5.65 -0.53 -8.74
C ARG A 392 7.17 -0.34 -8.67
N GLY A 393 7.65 0.86 -8.34
CA GLY A 393 9.07 1.19 -8.34
C GLY A 393 9.72 1.18 -9.74
N ASN A 394 8.92 1.07 -10.81
CA ASN A 394 9.39 1.09 -12.19
C ASN A 394 9.48 2.53 -12.68
N TRP A 395 10.57 3.19 -12.31
CA TRP A 395 10.82 4.58 -12.65
C TRP A 395 10.97 4.82 -14.16
N ASP A 396 11.52 3.87 -14.91
CA ASP A 396 11.76 4.06 -16.36
C ASP A 396 10.45 4.15 -17.15
N GLU A 397 9.49 3.26 -16.89
CA GLU A 397 8.16 3.34 -17.51
C GLU A 397 7.38 4.54 -16.97
N GLY A 398 7.44 4.75 -15.65
CA GLY A 398 6.69 5.82 -15.03
C GLY A 398 7.16 7.21 -15.49
N ILE A 399 8.47 7.46 -15.57
CA ILE A 399 9.04 8.73 -16.05
C ILE A 399 8.63 8.98 -17.51
N ARG A 400 8.63 7.95 -18.37
CA ARG A 400 8.20 8.10 -19.76
C ARG A 400 6.80 8.68 -19.86
N LEU A 401 5.87 8.19 -19.04
CA LEU A 401 4.49 8.68 -18.98
C LEU A 401 4.37 10.01 -18.26
N LEU A 402 5.08 10.21 -17.15
CA LEU A 402 5.02 11.44 -16.36
C LEU A 402 5.52 12.67 -17.13
N ARG A 403 6.36 12.50 -18.15
CA ARG A 403 6.73 13.60 -19.07
C ARG A 403 5.52 14.21 -19.80
N LEU A 404 4.47 13.43 -20.03
CA LEU A 404 3.22 13.89 -20.65
C LEU A 404 2.22 14.46 -19.62
N ALA A 405 2.52 14.40 -18.32
CA ALA A 405 1.60 14.85 -17.29
C ALA A 405 1.23 16.33 -17.47
N SER A 406 -0.03 16.67 -17.17
CA SER A 406 -0.52 18.05 -17.16
C SER A 406 0.03 18.89 -16.01
N ASP A 407 0.45 18.26 -14.92
CA ASP A 407 1.13 18.94 -13.80
C ASP A 407 2.54 19.35 -14.22
N GLU A 408 2.76 20.66 -14.37
CA GLU A 408 4.02 21.24 -14.81
C GLU A 408 5.21 20.86 -13.91
N LYS A 409 5.02 20.77 -12.60
CA LYS A 409 6.11 20.42 -11.68
C LYS A 409 6.51 18.96 -11.87
N LEU A 410 5.52 18.09 -12.01
CA LEU A 410 5.73 16.66 -12.18
C LEU A 410 6.33 16.33 -13.55
N SER A 411 5.79 16.92 -14.62
CA SER A 411 6.33 16.76 -15.97
C SER A 411 7.77 17.30 -16.05
N LYS A 412 8.04 18.47 -15.47
CA LYS A 412 9.40 19.01 -15.38
C LYS A 412 10.34 18.06 -14.65
N ALA A 413 9.94 17.53 -13.50
CA ALA A 413 10.75 16.57 -12.74
C ALA A 413 11.10 15.33 -13.58
N ALA A 414 10.11 14.74 -14.25
CA ALA A 414 10.30 13.60 -15.13
C ALA A 414 11.23 13.91 -16.33
N ILE A 415 11.10 15.08 -16.95
CA ILE A 415 12.00 15.53 -18.03
C ILE A 415 13.43 15.66 -17.50
N THR A 416 13.62 16.36 -16.38
CA THR A 416 14.97 16.57 -15.81
C THR A 416 15.63 15.26 -15.38
N ASP A 417 14.86 14.32 -14.83
CA ASP A 417 15.34 12.99 -14.45
C ASP A 417 15.84 12.21 -15.68
N SER A 418 15.06 12.22 -16.76
CA SER A 418 15.46 11.60 -18.03
C SER A 418 16.74 12.22 -18.59
N THR A 419 16.91 13.55 -18.48
CA THR A 419 18.15 14.22 -18.92
C THR A 419 19.36 13.91 -18.04
N ALA A 420 19.17 13.75 -16.72
CA ALA A 420 20.24 13.36 -15.80
C ALA A 420 20.72 11.94 -16.09
N THR A 421 19.77 11.03 -16.36
CA THR A 421 20.06 9.66 -16.78
C THR A 421 20.87 9.61 -18.08
N ALA A 422 20.60 10.50 -19.03
CA ALA A 422 21.29 10.51 -20.33
C ALA A 422 22.68 11.18 -20.31
N ASN A 423 22.86 12.23 -19.50
CA ASN A 423 24.08 13.05 -19.51
C ASN A 423 25.09 12.68 -18.41
N GLU A 424 24.64 11.97 -17.37
CA GLU A 424 25.44 11.50 -16.22
C GLU A 424 26.35 12.57 -15.55
N THR A 425 26.06 13.86 -15.74
CA THR A 425 26.84 14.94 -15.12
C THR A 425 26.36 15.24 -13.71
N PRO A 426 27.25 15.62 -12.77
CA PRO A 426 26.85 15.94 -11.40
C PRO A 426 25.85 17.08 -11.32
N THR A 427 25.97 18.06 -12.23
CA THR A 427 25.03 19.19 -12.32
C THR A 427 23.65 18.74 -12.79
N ALA A 428 23.56 17.86 -13.79
CA ALA A 428 22.27 17.32 -14.24
C ALA A 428 21.59 16.48 -13.15
N MET A 429 22.36 15.68 -12.42
CA MET A 429 21.85 14.91 -11.27
C MET A 429 21.31 15.84 -10.16
N VAL A 430 22.05 16.90 -9.80
CA VAL A 430 21.55 17.89 -8.81
C VAL A 430 20.26 18.55 -9.29
N HIS A 431 20.18 18.94 -10.57
CA HIS A 431 18.97 19.53 -11.14
C HIS A 431 17.78 18.57 -11.15
N ALA A 432 17.98 17.30 -11.48
CA ALA A 432 16.93 16.28 -11.37
C ALA A 432 16.48 16.10 -9.92
N GLY A 433 17.42 16.07 -8.98
CA GLY A 433 17.12 16.04 -7.55
C GLY A 433 16.27 17.24 -7.12
N ASP A 434 16.64 18.44 -7.55
CA ASP A 434 15.92 19.68 -7.22
C ASP A 434 14.51 19.72 -7.80
N ALA A 435 14.33 19.22 -9.01
CA ALA A 435 13.02 19.17 -9.64
C ALA A 435 12.08 18.21 -8.91
N TRP A 436 12.57 17.01 -8.54
CA TRP A 436 11.79 16.07 -7.73
C TRP A 436 11.50 16.59 -6.33
N TRP A 437 12.47 17.25 -5.69
CA TRP A 437 12.25 17.90 -4.40
C TRP A 437 11.11 18.92 -4.50
N ALA A 438 11.16 19.83 -5.48
CA ALA A 438 10.16 20.87 -5.68
C ALA A 438 8.77 20.32 -6.09
N ALA A 439 8.71 19.20 -6.81
CA ALA A 439 7.46 18.52 -7.15
C ALA A 439 6.84 17.81 -5.93
N SER A 440 7.66 17.32 -5.01
CA SER A 440 7.23 16.60 -3.80
C SER A 440 6.92 17.50 -2.61
N GLU A 441 7.50 18.70 -2.57
CA GLU A 441 7.36 19.63 -1.45
C GLU A 441 5.90 20.12 -1.34
N HIS A 442 5.26 19.78 -0.22
CA HIS A 442 3.83 20.04 0.03
C HIS A 442 2.88 19.43 -1.00
N ALA A 443 3.27 18.32 -1.64
CA ALA A 443 2.39 17.60 -2.54
C ALA A 443 1.14 17.09 -1.79
N LYS A 444 -0.05 17.29 -2.38
CA LYS A 444 -1.31 16.77 -1.81
C LYS A 444 -1.38 15.25 -1.85
N ASP A 445 -0.67 14.63 -2.80
CA ASP A 445 -0.55 13.19 -2.91
C ASP A 445 0.58 12.69 -1.98
N PRO A 446 0.26 11.90 -0.94
CA PRO A 446 1.27 11.40 0.01
C PRO A 446 2.35 10.54 -0.66
N LEU A 447 2.02 9.83 -1.76
CA LEU A 447 3.00 9.04 -2.47
C LEU A 447 3.96 9.93 -3.26
N LEU A 448 3.48 11.02 -3.89
CA LEU A 448 4.36 11.97 -4.57
C LEU A 448 5.26 12.70 -3.57
N GLU A 449 4.71 13.13 -2.43
CA GLU A 449 5.51 13.75 -1.38
C GLU A 449 6.62 12.81 -0.92
N TYR A 450 6.28 11.54 -0.67
CA TYR A 450 7.25 10.58 -0.19
C TYR A 450 8.26 10.14 -1.25
N PHE A 451 7.77 9.51 -2.34
CA PHE A 451 8.61 8.90 -3.37
C PHE A 451 9.30 9.93 -4.24
N GLY A 452 8.70 11.11 -4.45
CA GLY A 452 9.35 12.24 -5.09
C GLY A 452 10.56 12.71 -4.27
N ARG A 453 10.43 12.87 -2.94
CA ARG A 453 11.59 13.15 -2.07
C ARG A 453 12.63 12.03 -2.13
N GLY A 454 12.19 10.77 -2.12
CA GLY A 454 13.08 9.61 -2.26
C GLY A 454 13.92 9.65 -3.54
N ARG A 455 13.28 9.94 -4.68
CA ARG A 455 13.95 10.09 -5.98
C ARG A 455 14.87 11.30 -6.02
N ALA A 456 14.50 12.41 -5.37
CA ALA A 456 15.39 13.56 -5.25
C ALA A 456 16.72 13.18 -4.59
N LEU A 457 16.64 12.43 -3.48
CA LEU A 457 17.80 12.00 -2.72
C LEU A 457 18.63 10.93 -3.43
N HIS A 458 18.00 10.07 -4.25
CA HIS A 458 18.72 9.14 -5.12
C HIS A 458 19.71 9.90 -6.01
N TRP A 459 19.22 10.93 -6.72
CA TRP A 459 20.07 11.75 -7.60
C TRP A 459 21.16 12.50 -6.85
N TYR A 460 20.83 13.04 -5.69
CA TYR A 460 21.80 13.67 -4.80
C TYR A 460 22.92 12.75 -4.35
N ARG A 461 22.61 11.49 -4.01
CA ARG A 461 23.63 10.49 -3.66
C ARG A 461 24.55 10.19 -4.83
N GLN A 462 24.02 10.11 -6.05
CA GLN A 462 24.82 9.89 -7.24
C GLN A 462 25.71 11.08 -7.60
N ALA A 463 25.22 12.31 -7.38
CA ALA A 463 25.99 13.52 -7.63
C ALA A 463 27.13 13.72 -6.62
N LEU A 464 26.90 13.41 -5.34
CA LEU A 464 27.79 13.80 -4.23
C LEU A 464 29.25 13.36 -4.37
N PRO A 465 29.59 12.13 -4.82
CA PRO A 465 30.99 11.72 -5.01
C PRO A 465 31.73 12.54 -6.07
N GLN A 466 31.00 13.12 -7.02
CA GLN A 466 31.54 13.86 -8.16
C GLN A 466 31.49 15.38 -7.96
N LEU A 467 30.78 15.84 -6.92
CA LEU A 467 30.77 17.24 -6.53
C LEU A 467 32.05 17.57 -5.75
N GLY A 468 32.84 18.52 -6.26
CA GLY A 468 33.92 19.16 -5.51
C GLY A 468 33.40 19.96 -4.31
N GLU A 469 34.30 20.68 -3.63
CA GLU A 469 33.99 21.55 -2.49
C GLU A 469 33.17 22.79 -2.91
N THR A 470 31.88 22.55 -3.16
CA THR A 470 30.94 23.54 -3.71
C THR A 470 29.77 23.76 -2.75
N LEU A 471 29.06 24.88 -2.90
CA LEU A 471 27.83 25.13 -2.15
C LEU A 471 26.75 24.08 -2.42
N ASP A 472 26.70 23.53 -3.63
CA ASP A 472 25.80 22.42 -3.96
C ASP A 472 26.12 21.16 -3.16
N ARG A 473 27.41 20.81 -2.99
CA ARG A 473 27.83 19.71 -2.11
C ARG A 473 27.32 19.92 -0.69
N LEU A 474 27.48 21.12 -0.13
CA LEU A 474 27.03 21.45 1.23
C LEU A 474 25.51 21.31 1.37
N ARG A 475 24.75 21.88 0.43
CA ARG A 475 23.28 21.85 0.40
C ARG A 475 22.73 20.44 0.26
N VAL A 476 23.25 19.68 -0.70
CA VAL A 476 22.85 18.30 -0.96
C VAL A 476 23.15 17.40 0.25
N THR A 477 24.32 17.57 0.86
CA THR A 477 24.67 16.88 2.11
C THR A 477 23.69 17.22 3.23
N GLY A 478 23.30 18.49 3.37
CA GLY A 478 22.28 18.92 4.34
C GLY A 478 20.92 18.26 4.12
N ARG A 479 20.46 18.18 2.85
CA ARG A 479 19.21 17.49 2.50
C ARG A 479 19.24 15.99 2.81
N LEU A 480 20.37 15.33 2.54
CA LEU A 480 20.55 13.91 2.84
C LEU A 480 20.49 13.63 4.34
N LYS A 481 21.18 14.45 5.16
CA LYS A 481 21.16 14.32 6.63
C LYS A 481 19.77 14.57 7.23
N GLY A 482 19.12 15.65 6.81
CA GLY A 482 17.77 15.97 7.32
C GLY A 482 16.73 14.91 6.95
N TYR A 483 16.92 14.21 5.82
CA TYR A 483 16.02 13.14 5.43
C TYR A 483 16.29 11.81 6.16
N SER A 484 17.55 11.45 6.44
CA SER A 484 17.83 10.23 7.24
C SER A 484 17.19 10.31 8.62
N GLU A 485 17.19 11.49 9.26
CA GLU A 485 16.55 11.70 10.57
C GLU A 485 15.01 11.67 10.48
N SER A 486 14.43 12.03 9.33
CA SER A 486 12.99 12.02 9.11
C SER A 486 12.43 10.64 8.73
N LEU A 487 13.28 9.72 8.28
CA LEU A 487 12.86 8.39 7.83
C LEU A 487 12.60 7.41 8.97
N ASP A 488 13.23 7.63 10.12
CA ASP A 488 13.06 6.81 11.32
C ASP A 488 11.58 6.80 11.74
N GLY A 489 10.91 5.65 11.55
CA GLY A 489 9.49 5.43 11.83
C GLY A 489 8.53 5.74 10.66
N SER A 490 9.04 5.98 9.44
CA SER A 490 8.22 6.31 8.28
C SER A 490 7.53 5.09 7.64
N LEU A 491 6.50 5.38 6.84
CA LEU A 491 5.72 4.41 6.07
C LEU A 491 6.59 3.49 5.21
N VAL A 492 7.67 4.02 4.65
CA VAL A 492 8.55 3.28 3.75
C VAL A 492 9.69 2.58 4.46
N GLU A 493 10.20 3.06 5.59
CA GLU A 493 11.02 2.19 6.44
C GLU A 493 10.20 0.95 6.85
N SER A 494 8.92 1.15 7.16
CA SER A 494 8.00 0.05 7.46
C SER A 494 7.82 -0.89 6.27
N ILE A 495 7.62 -0.35 5.05
CA ILE A 495 7.53 -1.15 3.82
C ILE A 495 8.86 -1.82 3.47
N MET A 496 10.01 -1.18 3.68
CA MET A 496 11.34 -1.74 3.38
C MET A 496 11.74 -2.83 4.39
N ARG A 497 11.40 -2.65 5.68
CA ARG A 497 11.58 -3.66 6.74
C ARG A 497 10.74 -4.90 6.47
N VAL A 498 9.54 -4.71 5.91
CA VAL A 498 8.64 -5.79 5.46
C VAL A 498 9.10 -6.36 4.11
N ALA A 499 9.50 -5.54 3.15
CA ALA A 499 9.84 -6.02 1.81
C ALA A 499 11.15 -6.82 1.75
N GLY A 500 11.87 -6.99 2.87
CA GLY A 500 13.02 -7.88 2.98
C GLY A 500 14.00 -7.70 1.82
N SER A 501 14.72 -6.58 1.80
CA SER A 501 15.84 -6.32 0.87
C SER A 501 15.55 -6.25 -0.64
N ASN A 502 14.32 -6.40 -1.13
CA ASN A 502 14.01 -6.38 -2.57
C ASN A 502 13.27 -5.14 -3.10
N ALA A 503 12.74 -4.26 -2.24
CA ALA A 503 12.47 -2.88 -2.69
C ALA A 503 13.82 -2.21 -2.99
N PRO A 504 13.96 -1.40 -4.07
CA PRO A 504 15.24 -0.81 -4.44
C PRO A 504 15.87 -0.22 -3.18
N THR A 505 16.96 -0.85 -2.74
CA THR A 505 17.64 -0.45 -1.53
C THR A 505 18.09 0.97 -1.78
N VAL A 506 17.46 1.91 -1.06
CA VAL A 506 18.17 3.12 -0.73
C VAL A 506 19.19 2.65 0.29
N ASP A 507 20.37 2.23 -0.17
CA ASP A 507 21.44 1.74 0.69
C ASP A 507 21.71 2.78 1.78
N PHE A 508 21.23 2.52 2.99
CA PHE A 508 21.52 3.29 4.18
C PHE A 508 22.69 2.60 4.89
N TYR A 509 23.81 3.31 4.96
CA TYR A 509 24.93 3.05 5.86
C TYR A 509 25.59 1.66 5.79
N THR A 510 26.61 1.57 4.94
CA THR A 510 27.92 1.13 5.46
C THR A 510 28.92 2.26 5.23
N GLU A 511 29.18 3.04 6.28
CA GLU A 511 30.41 3.81 6.34
C GLU A 511 31.58 2.82 6.34
N LYS A 512 32.51 3.00 5.41
CA LYS A 512 33.91 2.61 5.59
C LYS A 512 34.74 3.87 5.67
#